data_AF-A0A9E0DUM5-F1
#
_entry.id   AF-A0A9E0DUM5-F1
#
_cell.length_a   1.000
_cell.length_b   1.000
_cell.length_c   1.000
_cell.angle_alpha   90.00
_cell.angle_beta   90.00
_cell.angle_gamma   90.00
#
_symmetry.space_group_name_H-M   'P 1'
#
loop_
_entity.id
_entity.type
_entity.pdbx_description
1 polymer ?
#
loop_
_entity_poly.entity_id
_entity_poly.type
_entity_poly.pdbx_seq_one_letter_code
_entity_poly.pdbx_strand_id
1 'polypeptide(L)'
;MTNKFNRPFLLEYVESENTANGYNVCLEDMNKIVDLIEHFGIELYRPITRLLLSNWAEVSERINHYTEEEWALATEIQKSTPKLDRFSVAMLMEVLEGEDTYNQGENVGTRLTEAEMKAIRKAQDEQ
;
A
#
# COMPACT_ATOMS: atom_id res chain seq x y z
N MET A 1 10.32 14.16 -25.14
CA MET A 1 10.88 13.21 -24.15
C MET A 1 9.82 12.17 -23.90
N THR A 2 9.98 10.96 -24.43
CA THR A 2 9.10 9.83 -24.14
C THR A 2 9.20 9.55 -22.65
N ASN A 3 8.10 9.76 -21.91
CA ASN A 3 8.08 9.55 -20.46
C ASN A 3 8.47 8.09 -20.20
N LYS A 4 9.68 7.87 -19.65
CA LYS A 4 10.24 6.53 -19.40
C LYS A 4 9.36 5.72 -18.43
N PHE A 5 8.56 6.43 -17.65
CA PHE A 5 7.65 5.90 -16.66
C PHE A 5 6.21 5.99 -17.18
N ASN A 6 5.93 5.19 -18.20
CA ASN A 6 4.58 5.06 -18.74
C ASN A 6 3.81 3.95 -17.99
N ARG A 7 2.48 3.89 -18.18
CA ARG A 7 1.63 2.86 -17.58
C ARG A 7 2.17 1.43 -17.81
N PRO A 8 2.62 1.02 -19.02
CA PRO A 8 3.24 -0.29 -19.21
C PRO A 8 4.45 -0.55 -18.31
N PHE A 9 5.34 0.43 -18.14
CA PHE A 9 6.49 0.31 -17.25
C PHE A 9 6.06 0.12 -15.79
N LEU A 10 5.04 0.87 -15.34
CA LEU A 10 4.53 0.74 -13.98
C LEU A 10 3.91 -0.63 -13.75
N LEU A 11 3.12 -1.12 -14.70
CA LEU A 11 2.52 -2.44 -14.63
C LEU A 11 3.57 -3.55 -14.58
N GLU A 12 4.58 -3.49 -15.44
CA GLU A 12 5.70 -4.44 -15.45
C GLU A 12 6.44 -4.44 -14.09
N TYR A 13 6.64 -3.25 -13.50
CA TYR A 13 7.24 -3.14 -12.17
C TYR A 13 6.37 -3.77 -11.07
N VAL A 14 5.06 -3.51 -11.08
CA VAL A 14 4.10 -4.10 -10.13
C VAL A 14 4.05 -5.62 -10.28
N GLU A 15 3.99 -6.15 -11.51
CA GLU A 15 4.01 -7.58 -11.79
C GLU A 15 5.29 -8.26 -11.28
N SER A 16 6.44 -7.61 -11.50
CA SER A 16 7.74 -8.08 -11.03
C SER A 16 7.80 -8.13 -9.50
N GLU A 17 7.40 -7.07 -8.79
CA GLU A 17 7.38 -7.05 -7.32
C GLU A 17 6.34 -8.02 -6.74
N ASN A 18 5.16 -8.17 -7.38
CA ASN A 18 4.13 -9.14 -7.00
C ASN A 18 4.66 -10.58 -7.08
N THR A 19 5.35 -10.91 -8.17
CA THR A 19 5.94 -12.23 -8.40
C THR A 19 7.12 -12.50 -7.46
N ALA A 20 8.03 -11.53 -7.31
CA ALA A 20 9.25 -11.68 -6.52
C ALA A 20 8.97 -11.92 -5.03
N ASN A 21 7.89 -11.34 -4.51
CA ASN A 21 7.52 -11.43 -3.10
C ASN A 21 6.34 -12.38 -2.83
N GLY A 22 5.72 -12.94 -3.88
CA GLY A 22 4.63 -13.92 -3.72
C GLY A 22 3.34 -13.33 -3.14
N TYR A 23 3.00 -12.08 -3.45
CA TYR A 23 1.80 -11.42 -2.93
C TYR A 23 0.49 -11.94 -3.55
N ASN A 24 0.57 -12.63 -4.70
CA ASN A 24 -0.56 -13.26 -5.40
C ASN A 24 -1.71 -12.31 -5.78
N VAL A 25 -1.40 -11.03 -6.04
CA VAL A 25 -2.38 -10.03 -6.48
C VAL A 25 -2.73 -10.26 -7.95
N CYS A 26 -4.01 -10.20 -8.31
CA CYS A 26 -4.48 -10.46 -9.67
C CYS A 26 -4.22 -9.28 -10.61
N LEU A 27 -4.26 -9.49 -11.93
CA LEU A 27 -3.98 -8.44 -12.92
C LEU A 27 -4.94 -7.24 -12.81
N GLU A 28 -6.21 -7.48 -12.50
CA GLU A 28 -7.20 -6.41 -12.34
C GLU A 28 -6.82 -5.48 -11.18
N ASP A 29 -6.38 -6.07 -10.08
CA ASP A 29 -5.96 -5.36 -8.87
C ASP A 29 -4.60 -4.67 -9.04
N MET A 30 -3.68 -5.29 -9.77
CA MET A 30 -2.43 -4.65 -10.16
C MET A 30 -2.69 -3.40 -11.02
N ASN A 31 -3.73 -3.39 -11.86
CA ASN A 31 -4.12 -2.18 -12.59
C ASN A 31 -4.61 -1.07 -11.65
N LYS A 32 -5.37 -1.40 -10.60
CA LYS A 32 -5.78 -0.43 -9.58
C LYS A 32 -4.56 0.14 -8.85
N ILE A 33 -3.56 -0.68 -8.52
CA ILE A 33 -2.29 -0.22 -7.95
C ILE A 33 -1.58 0.76 -8.89
N VAL A 34 -1.56 0.49 -10.20
CA VAL A 34 -0.98 1.42 -11.18
C VAL A 34 -1.76 2.74 -11.22
N ASP A 35 -3.09 2.70 -11.19
CA ASP A 35 -3.93 3.91 -11.14
C ASP A 35 -3.64 4.76 -9.89
N LEU A 36 -3.44 4.10 -8.75
CA LEU A 36 -3.04 4.75 -7.50
C LEU A 36 -1.65 5.41 -7.62
N ILE A 37 -0.68 4.73 -8.20
CA ILE A 37 0.67 5.29 -8.43
C ILE A 37 0.60 6.52 -9.36
N GLU A 38 -0.19 6.45 -10.44
CA GLU A 38 -0.40 7.56 -11.36
C GLU A 38 -1.07 8.76 -10.67
N HIS A 39 -1.92 8.51 -9.66
CA HIS A 39 -2.55 9.55 -8.85
C HIS A 39 -1.57 10.26 -7.90
N PHE A 40 -0.76 9.52 -7.14
CA PHE A 40 0.19 10.11 -6.18
C PHE A 40 1.40 10.77 -6.83
N GLY A 41 1.73 10.36 -8.04
CA GLY A 41 2.91 10.82 -8.75
C GLY A 41 3.92 9.70 -8.90
N ILE A 42 4.36 9.56 -10.14
CA ILE A 42 5.25 8.50 -10.61
C ILE A 42 6.56 8.43 -9.82
N GLU A 43 7.04 9.54 -9.26
CA GLU A 43 8.28 9.57 -8.46
C GLU A 43 8.24 8.62 -7.25
N LEU A 44 7.03 8.37 -6.74
CA LEU A 44 6.77 7.51 -5.59
C LEU A 44 6.38 6.07 -5.98
N TYR A 45 6.53 5.68 -7.25
CA TYR A 45 6.06 4.37 -7.71
C TYR A 45 6.62 3.19 -6.90
N ARG A 46 7.91 3.22 -6.55
CA ARG A 46 8.55 2.11 -5.80
C ARG A 46 7.99 1.96 -4.38
N PRO A 47 8.03 2.99 -3.51
CA PRO A 47 7.48 2.84 -2.17
C PRO A 47 5.98 2.54 -2.17
N ILE A 48 5.21 3.16 -3.08
CA ILE A 48 3.75 2.94 -3.16
C ILE A 48 3.44 1.52 -3.65
N THR A 49 4.13 1.02 -4.67
CA THR A 49 3.94 -0.37 -5.15
C THR A 49 4.16 -1.36 -4.02
N ARG A 50 5.25 -1.21 -3.27
CA ARG A 50 5.58 -2.13 -2.17
C ARG A 50 4.56 -2.06 -1.05
N LEU A 51 4.18 -0.84 -0.65
CA LEU A 51 3.17 -0.62 0.38
C LEU A 51 1.82 -1.23 -0.01
N LEU A 52 1.35 -0.97 -1.23
CA LEU A 52 0.05 -1.47 -1.68
C LEU A 52 0.07 -2.99 -1.84
N LEU A 53 1.11 -3.57 -2.46
CA LEU A 53 1.20 -5.01 -2.64
C LEU A 53 1.33 -5.77 -1.32
N SER A 54 2.15 -5.28 -0.37
CA SER A 54 2.35 -5.96 0.91
C SER A 54 1.10 -5.99 1.78
N ASN A 55 0.22 -5.00 1.63
CA ASN A 55 -1.00 -4.87 2.42
C ASN A 55 -2.25 -5.26 1.62
N TRP A 56 -2.13 -5.64 0.34
CA TRP A 56 -3.28 -5.75 -0.58
C TRP A 56 -4.33 -6.73 -0.06
N ALA A 57 -3.91 -7.94 0.31
CA ALA A 57 -4.84 -9.00 0.70
C ALA A 57 -5.61 -8.65 1.98
N GLU A 58 -4.90 -8.16 3.01
CA GLU A 58 -5.49 -7.79 4.28
C GLU A 58 -6.43 -6.60 4.15
N VAL A 59 -5.97 -5.52 3.50
CA VAL A 59 -6.75 -4.30 3.33
C VAL A 59 -7.99 -4.56 2.46
N SER A 60 -7.85 -5.35 1.39
CA SER A 60 -8.99 -5.73 0.55
C SER A 60 -10.04 -6.50 1.34
N GLU A 61 -9.62 -7.40 2.24
CA GLU A 61 -10.54 -8.13 3.11
C GLU A 61 -11.29 -7.21 4.06
N ARG A 62 -10.61 -6.19 4.65
CA ARG A 62 -11.28 -5.18 5.48
C ARG A 62 -12.28 -4.35 4.67
N ILE A 63 -11.89 -3.90 3.47
CA ILE A 63 -12.78 -3.12 2.59
C ILE A 63 -14.00 -3.92 2.14
N ASN A 64 -13.85 -5.23 1.92
CA ASN A 64 -14.98 -6.11 1.60
C ASN A 64 -16.02 -6.17 2.73
N HIS A 65 -15.64 -5.82 3.96
CA HIS A 65 -16.50 -5.76 5.14
C HIS A 65 -16.92 -4.33 5.52
N TYR A 66 -16.64 -3.33 4.68
CA TYR A 66 -17.07 -1.95 4.92
C TYR A 66 -18.60 -1.84 5.09
N THR A 67 -18.98 -1.08 6.10
CA THR A 67 -20.33 -0.61 6.36
C THR A 67 -20.79 0.42 5.32
N GLU A 68 -22.09 0.68 5.26
CA GLU A 68 -22.65 1.72 4.37
C GLU A 68 -22.08 3.11 4.67
N GLU A 69 -21.77 3.41 5.93
CA GLU A 69 -21.20 4.70 6.34
C GLU A 69 -19.76 4.86 5.85
N GLU A 70 -18.93 3.82 5.96
CA GLU A 70 -17.56 3.80 5.44
C GLU A 70 -17.56 3.92 3.90
N TRP A 71 -18.47 3.23 3.23
CA TRP A 71 -18.67 3.39 1.78
C TRP A 71 -19.16 4.80 1.40
N ALA A 72 -19.98 5.44 2.24
CA ALA A 72 -20.44 6.81 1.99
C ALA A 72 -19.27 7.79 2.04
N LEU A 73 -18.34 7.63 2.99
CA LEU A 73 -17.13 8.45 3.06
C LEU A 73 -16.23 8.25 1.83
N ALA A 74 -15.96 7.00 1.44
CA ALA A 74 -15.19 6.70 0.24
C ALA A 74 -15.85 7.29 -1.03
N THR A 75 -17.18 7.24 -1.12
CA THR A 75 -17.95 7.83 -2.23
C THR A 75 -17.84 9.35 -2.26
N GLU A 76 -17.87 10.00 -1.09
CA GLU A 76 -17.72 11.46 -1.02
C GLU A 76 -16.34 11.90 -1.48
N ILE A 77 -15.28 11.21 -1.03
CA ILE A 77 -13.90 11.49 -1.45
C ILE A 77 -13.72 11.25 -2.94
N GLN A 78 -14.32 10.18 -3.49
CA GLN A 78 -14.27 9.86 -4.92
C GLN A 78 -14.75 11.01 -5.81
N LYS A 79 -15.72 11.82 -5.35
CA LYS A 79 -16.18 13.00 -6.11
C LYS A 79 -15.07 14.01 -6.37
N SER A 80 -14.09 14.08 -5.47
CA SER A 80 -12.90 14.95 -5.60
C SER A 80 -11.74 14.27 -6.36
N THR A 81 -11.78 12.95 -6.53
CA THR A 81 -10.75 12.12 -7.18
C THR A 81 -11.33 11.23 -8.29
N PRO A 82 -11.98 11.78 -9.34
CA PRO A 82 -12.77 11.02 -10.31
C PRO A 82 -11.97 10.04 -11.20
N LYS A 83 -10.64 10.06 -11.11
CA LYS A 83 -9.76 9.10 -11.81
C LYS A 83 -9.62 7.77 -11.06
N LEU A 84 -9.99 7.74 -9.79
CA LEU A 84 -9.95 6.54 -8.96
C LEU A 84 -11.36 5.98 -8.78
N ASP A 85 -11.49 4.66 -8.80
CA ASP A 85 -12.74 4.02 -8.41
C ASP A 85 -12.92 4.08 -6.89
N ARG A 86 -14.15 3.84 -6.41
CA ARG A 86 -14.45 3.92 -4.97
C ARG A 86 -13.60 2.96 -4.13
N PHE A 87 -13.22 1.82 -4.70
CA PHE A 87 -12.43 0.80 -4.01
C PHE A 87 -10.99 1.27 -3.83
N SER A 88 -10.39 1.85 -4.86
CA SER A 88 -9.07 2.47 -4.81
C SER A 88 -9.03 3.61 -3.79
N VAL A 89 -10.11 4.39 -3.67
CA VAL A 89 -10.22 5.40 -2.61
C VAL A 89 -10.25 4.75 -1.21
N ALA A 90 -11.05 3.70 -1.01
CA ALA A 90 -11.08 2.95 0.25
C ALA A 90 -9.72 2.32 0.60
N MET A 91 -9.00 1.77 -0.39
CA MET A 91 -7.63 1.27 -0.23
C MET A 91 -6.69 2.34 0.33
N LEU A 92 -6.82 3.58 -0.13
CA LEU A 92 -5.99 4.68 0.38
C LEU A 92 -6.36 5.09 1.79
N MET A 93 -7.65 5.12 2.11
CA MET A 93 -8.11 5.40 3.46
C MET A 93 -7.54 4.37 4.44
N GLU A 94 -7.65 3.07 4.12
CA GLU A 94 -7.12 2.00 4.97
C GLU A 94 -5.59 2.00 5.07
N VAL A 95 -4.88 2.21 3.97
CA VAL A 95 -3.42 2.17 3.97
C VAL A 95 -2.83 3.37 4.70
N LEU A 96 -3.51 4.52 4.71
CA LEU A 96 -3.03 5.73 5.37
C LEU A 96 -3.58 5.92 6.79
N GLU A 97 -4.78 5.42 7.08
CA GLU A 97 -5.51 5.72 8.32
C GLU A 97 -6.12 4.45 8.95
N GLY A 98 -5.82 3.26 8.45
CA GLY A 98 -6.30 2.01 9.02
C GLY A 98 -5.76 1.75 10.43
N GLU A 99 -6.32 0.74 11.10
CA GLU A 99 -5.98 0.35 12.48
C GLU A 99 -4.47 0.19 12.70
N ASP A 100 -3.75 -0.36 11.72
CA ASP A 100 -2.30 -0.54 11.77
C ASP A 100 -1.53 0.80 11.80
N THR A 101 -2.03 1.83 11.12
CA THR A 101 -1.43 3.17 11.14
C THR A 101 -1.65 3.84 12.51
N TYR A 102 -2.80 3.62 13.13
CA TYR A 102 -3.04 4.05 14.51
C TYR A 102 -2.15 3.32 15.51
N ASN A 103 -1.94 2.00 15.34
CA ASN A 103 -1.08 1.18 16.20
C ASN A 103 0.42 1.48 16.02
N GLN A 104 0.86 1.94 14.85
CA GLN A 104 2.21 2.49 14.68
C GLN A 104 2.40 3.76 15.53
N GLY A 105 1.38 4.60 15.67
CA GLY A 105 1.43 5.80 16.52
C GLY A 105 1.75 5.52 17.99
N GLU A 106 1.29 4.39 18.55
CA GLU A 106 1.59 4.01 19.95
C GLU A 106 3.04 3.56 20.18
N ASN A 107 3.77 3.15 19.14
CA ASN A 107 5.17 2.70 19.23
C ASN A 107 6.19 3.63 18.52
N VAL A 108 5.74 4.73 17.92
CA VAL A 108 6.65 5.76 17.40
C VAL A 108 7.29 6.50 18.58
N GLY A 109 8.52 6.10 18.91
CA GLY A 109 9.38 6.79 19.90
C GLY A 109 9.79 5.95 21.11
N THR A 110 9.30 4.71 21.23
CA THR A 110 9.79 3.78 22.25
C THR A 110 11.21 3.36 21.87
N ARG A 111 12.19 3.90 22.60
CA ARG A 111 13.60 3.54 22.45
C ARG A 111 13.73 2.03 22.68
N LEU A 112 14.19 1.29 21.67
CA LEU A 112 14.52 -0.14 21.80
C LEU A 112 15.28 -0.37 23.10
N THR A 113 14.82 -1.32 23.92
CA THR A 113 15.51 -1.68 25.15
C THR A 113 16.86 -2.30 24.81
N GLU A 114 17.82 -2.23 25.75
CA GLU A 114 19.15 -2.82 25.54
C GLU A 114 19.09 -4.32 25.21
N ALA A 115 18.06 -5.03 25.70
CA ALA A 115 17.83 -6.43 25.43
C ALA A 115 17.45 -6.68 23.95
N GLU A 116 16.55 -5.86 23.40
CA GLU A 116 16.13 -5.93 21.99
C GLU A 116 17.27 -5.56 21.05
N MET A 117 18.04 -4.52 21.40
CA MET A 117 19.21 -4.12 20.62
C MET A 117 20.30 -5.22 20.60
N LYS A 118 20.48 -5.94 21.71
CA LYS A 118 21.43 -7.05 21.80
C LYS A 118 20.97 -8.27 21.00
N ALA A 119 19.67 -8.55 20.97
CA ALA A 119 19.10 -9.63 20.17
C ALA A 119 19.28 -9.37 18.66
N ILE A 120 19.06 -8.13 18.21
CA ILE A 120 19.26 -7.73 16.81
C ILE A 120 20.73 -7.86 16.40
N ARG A 121 21.67 -7.40 17.25
CA ARG A 121 23.11 -7.54 16.98
C ARG A 121 23.53 -9.00 16.85
N LYS A 122 23.02 -9.86 17.74
CA LYS A 122 23.32 -11.30 17.70
C LYS A 122 22.80 -11.97 16.42
N ALA A 123 21.63 -11.57 15.93
CA ALA A 123 21.07 -12.08 14.68
C ALA A 123 21.83 -11.60 13.44
N GLN A 124 22.51 -10.45 13.49
CA GLN A 124 23.34 -9.93 12.41
C GLN A 124 24.75 -10.55 12.36
N ASP A 125 25.28 -10.99 13.51
CA ASP A 125 26.58 -11.67 13.59
C ASP A 125 26.51 -13.16 13.21
N GLU A 126 25.31 -13.73 13.07
CA GLU A 126 25.06 -15.14 12.69
C GLU A 126 24.74 -15.33 11.18
N GLN A 127 24.86 -14.29 10.35
CA GLN A 127 24.80 -14.34 8.87
C GLN A 127 26.18 -14.14 8.22
#